data_AF-A0A9P1IB47-F1
#
_entry.id   AF-A0A9P1IB47-F1
#
_cell.length_a   1.000
_cell.length_b   1.000
_cell.length_c   1.000
_cell.angle_alpha   90.00
_cell.angle_beta   90.00
_cell.angle_gamma   90.00
#
_symmetry.space_group_name_H-M   'P 1'
#
loop_
_entity.id
_entity.type
_entity.pdbx_description
1 polymer ?
#
loop_
_entity_poly.entity_id
_entity_poly.type
_entity_poly.pdbx_seq_one_letter_code
_entity_poly.pdbx_strand_id
1 'polypeptide(L)'
;MLKTTIFIISTFLISFSREDKTDSIDRILENAETKTISQINEEIDKLVEKLDKNVQKEHREWKMRVEKEERQRKMRIFKALPKLSTKTQQKLIRIVMTQQNTQLTVGEKNRILTHIANSMDENTKRELLRNLNDRDLYSLIF
;
A
#
# COMPACT_ATOMS: atom_id res chain seq x y z
N MET A 1 1.96 -1.59 -2.35
CA MET A 1 0.84 -0.93 -1.66
C MET A 1 0.49 0.41 -2.27
N LEU A 2 1.45 1.34 -2.42
CA LEU A 2 1.23 2.63 -3.09
C LEU A 2 0.85 2.45 -4.56
N LYS A 3 1.52 1.53 -5.27
CA LYS A 3 1.14 1.16 -6.63
C LYS A 3 -0.25 0.55 -6.69
N THR A 4 -0.74 -0.17 -5.69
CA THR A 4 -2.11 -0.74 -5.72
C THR A 4 -3.16 0.33 -5.46
N THR A 5 -2.90 1.24 -4.52
CA THR A 5 -3.76 2.39 -4.25
C THR A 5 -3.78 3.36 -5.44
N ILE A 6 -2.61 3.71 -5.99
CA ILE A 6 -2.47 4.61 -7.16
C ILE A 6 -2.93 3.95 -8.46
N PHE A 7 -2.64 2.67 -8.69
CA PHE A 7 -3.06 1.99 -9.92
C PHE A 7 -4.57 1.90 -9.99
N ILE A 8 -5.25 1.59 -8.88
CA ILE A 8 -6.72 1.59 -8.80
C ILE A 8 -7.29 3.01 -8.92
N ILE A 9 -6.67 4.02 -8.31
CA ILE A 9 -7.03 5.43 -8.51
C ILE A 9 -6.89 5.83 -9.98
N SER A 10 -5.83 5.40 -10.67
CA SER A 10 -5.64 5.66 -12.10
C SER A 10 -6.72 4.96 -12.93
N THR A 11 -7.06 3.69 -12.66
CA THR A 11 -8.09 3.00 -13.46
C THR A 11 -9.49 3.58 -13.23
N PHE A 12 -9.77 4.07 -12.02
CA PHE A 12 -11.06 4.65 -11.66
C PHE A 12 -11.23 6.09 -12.17
N LEU A 13 -10.18 6.92 -12.10
CA LEU A 13 -10.22 8.32 -12.55
C LEU A 13 -10.00 8.49 -14.06
N ILE A 14 -9.32 7.55 -14.73
CA ILE A 14 -9.19 7.54 -16.20
C ILE A 14 -10.56 7.32 -16.88
N SER A 15 -11.52 6.68 -16.19
CA SER A 15 -12.89 6.53 -16.71
C SER A 15 -13.68 7.86 -16.68
N PHE A 16 -13.14 8.91 -16.03
CA PHE A 16 -13.80 10.20 -15.85
C PHE A 16 -12.77 11.34 -15.83
N SER A 17 -12.19 11.72 -16.97
CA SER A 17 -11.58 13.06 -17.07
C SER A 17 -11.67 13.67 -18.46
N ARG A 18 -12.51 14.71 -18.52
CA ARG A 18 -12.23 15.94 -19.27
C ARG A 18 -10.98 16.60 -18.66
N GLU A 19 -9.98 16.80 -19.52
CA GLU A 19 -8.65 17.45 -19.46
C GLU A 19 -8.17 18.28 -18.24
N ASP A 20 -8.99 18.86 -17.36
CA ASP A 20 -8.51 19.74 -16.26
C ASP A 20 -8.15 18.99 -14.95
N LYS A 21 -8.55 17.72 -14.81
CA LYS A 21 -8.45 16.98 -13.54
C LYS A 21 -7.29 15.99 -13.47
N THR A 22 -6.70 15.66 -14.62
CA THR A 22 -5.48 14.85 -14.76
C THR A 22 -4.29 15.53 -14.08
N ASP A 23 -4.13 16.85 -14.26
CA ASP A 23 -3.03 17.64 -13.70
C ASP A 23 -2.95 17.62 -12.17
N SER A 24 -4.11 17.54 -11.49
CA SER A 24 -4.16 17.50 -10.02
C SER A 24 -3.74 16.15 -9.46
N ILE A 25 -4.05 15.06 -10.17
CA ILE A 25 -3.65 13.71 -9.79
C ILE A 25 -2.14 13.55 -10.06
N ASP A 26 -1.67 13.99 -11.22
CA ASP A 26 -0.26 13.89 -11.59
C ASP A 26 0.65 14.61 -10.59
N ARG A 27 0.24 15.79 -10.10
CA ARG A 27 0.97 16.50 -9.02
C ARG A 27 1.02 15.75 -7.69
N ILE A 28 -0.03 14.98 -7.35
CA ILE A 28 -0.01 14.11 -6.16
C ILE A 28 1.01 12.99 -6.37
N LEU A 29 1.07 12.43 -7.57
CA LEU A 29 2.01 11.35 -7.91
C LEU A 29 3.46 11.83 -7.92
N GLU A 30 3.73 13.00 -8.50
CA GLU A 30 5.06 13.61 -8.56
C GLU A 30 5.68 13.80 -7.18
N ASN A 31 4.85 14.16 -6.19
CA ASN A 31 5.31 14.45 -4.82
C ASN A 31 4.99 13.32 -3.82
N ALA A 32 4.54 12.15 -4.29
CA ALA A 32 4.09 11.08 -3.41
C ALA A 32 5.23 10.55 -2.51
N GLU A 33 6.48 10.56 -3.00
CA GLU A 33 7.64 10.04 -2.26
C GLU A 33 7.87 10.79 -0.94
N THR A 34 7.63 12.10 -0.91
CA THR A 34 7.91 12.97 0.23
C THR A 34 6.74 13.09 1.21
N LYS A 35 5.61 12.44 0.92
CA LYS A 35 4.40 12.49 1.73
C LYS A 35 4.15 11.16 2.44
N THR A 36 3.48 11.24 3.58
CA THR A 36 2.90 10.05 4.23
C THR A 36 1.66 9.59 3.48
N ILE A 37 1.29 8.32 3.66
CA ILE A 37 0.03 7.79 3.11
C ILE A 37 -1.19 8.60 3.59
N SER A 38 -1.15 9.08 4.85
CA SER A 38 -2.24 9.89 5.40
C SER A 38 -2.40 11.22 4.66
N GLN A 39 -1.29 11.91 4.38
CA GLN A 39 -1.30 13.17 3.62
C GLN A 39 -1.79 12.97 2.19
N ILE A 40 -1.35 11.90 1.51
CA ILE A 40 -1.82 11.56 0.17
C ILE A 40 -3.33 11.29 0.18
N ASN A 41 -3.81 10.50 1.15
CA ASN A 41 -5.24 10.21 1.29
C ASN A 41 -6.07 11.48 1.54
N GLU A 42 -5.56 12.42 2.35
CA GLU A 42 -6.24 13.69 2.60
C GLU A 42 -6.35 14.55 1.32
N GLU A 43 -5.30 14.60 0.50
CA GLU A 43 -5.34 15.30 -0.79
C GLU A 43 -6.34 14.67 -1.76
N ILE A 44 -6.40 13.34 -1.80
CA ILE A 44 -7.40 12.61 -2.60
C ILE A 44 -8.81 12.89 -2.09
N ASP A 45 -9.02 12.84 -0.77
CA ASP A 45 -10.33 13.11 -0.16
C ASP A 45 -10.81 14.53 -0.53
N LYS A 46 -9.93 15.54 -0.47
CA LYS A 46 -10.23 16.93 -0.91
C LYS A 46 -10.55 17.05 -2.40
N LEU A 47 -9.95 16.23 -3.26
CA LEU A 47 -10.30 16.19 -4.68
C LEU A 47 -11.68 15.57 -4.88
N VAL A 48 -11.97 14.47 -4.19
CA VAL A 48 -13.25 13.75 -4.29
C VAL A 48 -14.42 14.58 -3.77
N GLU A 49 -14.23 15.39 -2.73
CA GLU A 49 -15.26 16.31 -2.20
C GLU A 49 -15.80 17.30 -3.26
N LYS A 50 -15.00 17.60 -4.29
CA LYS A 50 -15.38 18.49 -5.40
C LYS A 50 -16.10 17.75 -6.54
N LEU A 51 -16.21 16.42 -6.45
CA LEU A 51 -16.88 15.58 -7.44
C LEU A 51 -18.36 15.39 -7.09
N ASP A 52 -19.14 14.82 -8.01
CA ASP A 52 -20.55 14.55 -7.79
C ASP A 52 -20.79 13.52 -6.66
N LYS A 53 -22.03 13.50 -6.16
CA LYS A 53 -22.40 12.67 -5.01
C LYS A 53 -22.26 11.17 -5.26
N ASN A 54 -22.36 10.71 -6.51
CA ASN A 54 -22.22 9.29 -6.83
C ASN A 54 -20.75 8.89 -6.68
N VAL A 55 -19.82 9.67 -7.22
CA VAL A 55 -18.39 9.42 -7.07
C VAL A 55 -17.95 9.48 -5.60
N GLN A 56 -18.46 10.44 -4.83
CA GLN A 56 -18.19 10.50 -3.39
C GLN A 56 -18.71 9.26 -2.63
N LYS A 57 -19.82 8.68 -3.06
CA LYS A 57 -20.37 7.45 -2.48
C LYS A 57 -19.48 6.25 -2.82
N GLU A 58 -19.10 6.10 -4.08
CA GLU A 58 -18.23 5.02 -4.56
C GLU A 58 -16.85 5.05 -3.88
N HIS A 59 -16.27 6.24 -3.70
CA HIS A 59 -15.01 6.42 -2.97
C HIS A 59 -15.11 5.94 -1.52
N ARG A 60 -16.20 6.29 -0.82
CA ARG A 60 -16.45 5.82 0.56
C ARG A 60 -16.58 4.30 0.64
N GLU A 61 -17.34 3.71 -0.27
CA GLU A 61 -17.50 2.26 -0.35
C GLU A 61 -16.17 1.55 -0.65
N TRP A 62 -15.36 2.14 -1.54
CA TRP A 62 -14.01 1.65 -1.84
C TRP A 62 -13.10 1.70 -0.60
N LYS A 63 -13.06 2.81 0.15
CA LYS A 63 -12.28 2.90 1.41
C LYS A 63 -12.64 1.79 2.39
N MET A 64 -13.94 1.52 2.57
CA MET A 64 -14.40 0.43 3.44
C MET A 64 -13.95 -0.96 2.95
N ARG A 65 -14.02 -1.21 1.64
CA ARG A 65 -13.53 -2.48 1.06
C ARG A 65 -12.04 -2.65 1.27
N VAL A 66 -11.23 -1.61 0.98
CA VAL A 66 -9.77 -1.64 1.18
C VAL A 66 -9.44 -1.92 2.64
N GLU A 67 -10.07 -1.24 3.59
CA GLU A 67 -9.81 -1.47 5.02
C GLU A 67 -10.14 -2.92 5.45
N LYS A 68 -11.23 -3.49 4.93
CA LYS A 68 -11.60 -4.88 5.18
C LYS A 68 -10.55 -5.85 4.60
N GLU A 69 -10.13 -5.64 3.35
CA GLU A 69 -9.10 -6.46 2.71
C GLU A 69 -7.76 -6.37 3.46
N GLU A 70 -7.39 -5.18 3.93
CA GLU A 70 -6.20 -4.94 4.73
C GLU A 70 -6.23 -5.67 6.07
N ARG A 71 -7.36 -5.66 6.77
CA ARG A 71 -7.54 -6.44 8.00
C ARG A 71 -7.38 -7.94 7.75
N GLN A 72 -7.99 -8.44 6.68
CA GLN A 72 -7.86 -9.86 6.31
C GLN A 72 -6.43 -10.23 5.95
N ARG A 73 -5.73 -9.36 5.22
CA ARG A 73 -4.32 -9.54 4.87
C ARG A 73 -3.44 -9.64 6.12
N LYS A 74 -3.56 -8.67 7.04
CA LYS A 74 -2.82 -8.69 8.31
C LYS A 74 -3.06 -10.01 9.05
N MET A 75 -4.31 -10.46 9.12
CA MET A 75 -4.66 -11.74 9.74
C MET A 75 -3.94 -12.94 9.09
N ARG A 76 -3.88 -12.99 7.75
CA ARG A 76 -3.15 -14.06 7.04
C ARG A 76 -1.66 -14.04 7.33
N ILE A 77 -1.04 -12.86 7.33
CA ILE A 77 0.39 -12.68 7.67
C ILE A 77 0.66 -13.13 9.11
N PHE A 78 -0.17 -12.75 10.07
CA PHE A 78 -0.03 -13.19 11.46
C PHE A 78 -0.18 -14.70 11.62
N LYS A 79 -1.09 -15.33 10.88
CA LYS A 79 -1.23 -16.81 10.86
C LYS A 79 -0.03 -17.53 10.24
N ALA A 80 0.72 -16.87 9.36
CA ALA A 80 1.91 -17.43 8.73
C ALA A 80 3.14 -17.34 9.63
N LEU A 81 3.26 -16.32 10.48
CA LEU A 81 4.40 -16.11 11.38
C LEU A 81 4.89 -17.37 12.12
N PRO A 82 4.05 -18.14 12.84
CA PRO A 82 4.54 -19.29 13.61
C PRO A 82 5.10 -20.43 12.74
N LYS A 83 4.87 -20.42 11.43
CA LYS A 83 5.37 -21.43 10.49
C LYS A 83 6.75 -21.11 9.92
N LEU A 84 7.27 -19.93 10.23
CA LEU A 84 8.53 -19.40 9.70
C LEU A 84 9.67 -19.63 10.70
N SER A 85 10.90 -19.73 10.21
CA SER A 85 12.07 -19.71 11.08
C SER A 85 12.18 -18.37 11.81
N THR A 86 12.85 -18.34 12.97
CA THR A 86 13.02 -17.11 13.77
C THR A 86 13.62 -15.96 12.95
N LYS A 87 14.59 -16.26 12.08
CA LYS A 87 15.20 -15.27 11.19
C LYS A 87 14.17 -14.68 10.22
N THR A 88 13.35 -15.53 9.59
CA THR A 88 12.31 -15.11 8.66
C THR A 88 11.18 -14.35 9.38
N GLN A 89 10.80 -14.77 10.59
CA GLN A 89 9.85 -14.04 11.44
C GLN A 89 10.34 -12.61 11.72
N GLN A 90 11.60 -12.45 12.13
CA GLN A 90 12.19 -11.13 12.40
C GLN A 90 12.14 -10.22 11.17
N LYS A 91 12.44 -10.75 9.98
CA LYS A 91 12.34 -9.99 8.73
C LYS A 91 10.89 -9.60 8.43
N LEU A 92 9.95 -10.54 8.52
CA LEU A 92 8.54 -10.29 8.27
C LEU A 92 7.95 -9.26 9.23
N ILE A 93 8.28 -9.34 10.52
CA ILE A 93 7.85 -8.36 11.54
C ILE A 93 8.38 -6.96 11.18
N ARG A 94 9.66 -6.83 10.82
CA ARG A 94 10.23 -5.54 10.41
C ARG A 94 9.50 -4.95 9.21
N ILE A 95 9.20 -5.76 8.21
CA ILE A 95 8.42 -5.33 7.04
C ILE A 95 7.04 -4.82 7.48
N VAL A 96 6.32 -5.60 8.29
CA VAL A 96 4.98 -5.23 8.77
C VAL A 96 5.02 -3.92 9.57
N MET A 97 6.00 -3.75 10.47
CA MET A 97 6.17 -2.53 11.24
C MET A 97 6.45 -1.31 10.35
N THR A 98 7.33 -1.44 9.35
CA THR A 98 7.62 -0.37 8.39
C THR A 98 6.37 0.01 7.59
N GLN A 99 5.63 -0.98 7.08
CA GLN A 99 4.40 -0.75 6.31
C GLN A 99 3.33 -0.04 7.15
N GLN A 100 3.18 -0.41 8.43
CA GLN A 100 2.18 0.14 9.34
C GLN A 100 2.55 1.48 9.96
N ASN A 101 3.82 1.91 9.86
CA ASN A 101 4.24 3.19 10.42
C ASN A 101 3.57 4.35 9.66
N THR A 102 2.75 5.13 10.34
CA THR A 102 2.01 6.26 9.75
C THR A 102 2.84 7.53 9.64
N GLN A 103 3.98 7.60 10.34
CA GLN A 103 4.87 8.76 10.36
C GLN A 103 5.90 8.71 9.22
N LEU A 104 6.15 7.54 8.65
CA LEU A 104 7.06 7.41 7.51
C LEU A 104 6.37 7.84 6.22
N THR A 105 7.09 8.67 5.47
CA THR A 105 6.77 8.96 4.08
C THR A 105 6.87 7.70 3.22
N VAL A 106 6.27 7.76 2.04
CA VAL A 106 6.34 6.69 1.05
C VAL A 106 7.79 6.37 0.67
N GLY A 107 8.61 7.38 0.44
CA GLY A 107 10.02 7.22 0.09
C GLY A 107 10.82 6.55 1.20
N GLU A 108 10.61 6.97 2.44
CA GLU A 108 11.27 6.34 3.59
C GLU A 108 10.87 4.88 3.76
N LYS A 109 9.57 4.56 3.62
CA LYS A 109 9.11 3.17 3.60
C LYS A 109 9.81 2.38 2.51
N ASN A 110 9.84 2.90 1.29
CA ASN A 110 10.46 2.21 0.16
C ASN A 110 11.95 1.95 0.40
N ARG A 111 12.70 2.93 0.92
CA ARG A 111 14.12 2.79 1.25
C ARG A 111 14.36 1.72 2.31
N ILE A 112 13.58 1.74 3.39
CA ILE A 112 13.69 0.75 4.47
C ILE A 112 13.33 -0.65 3.97
N LEU A 113 12.23 -0.79 3.23
CA LEU A 113 11.78 -2.07 2.68
C LEU A 113 12.78 -2.64 1.67
N THR A 114 13.35 -1.80 0.80
CA THR A 114 14.41 -2.18 -0.13
C THR A 114 15.64 -2.68 0.62
N HIS A 115 16.06 -1.97 1.68
CA HIS A 115 17.16 -2.42 2.51
C HIS A 115 16.86 -3.77 3.20
N ILE A 116 15.65 -3.95 3.72
CA ILE A 116 15.24 -5.24 4.29
C ILE A 116 15.31 -6.33 3.22
N ALA A 117 14.76 -6.09 2.01
CA ALA A 117 14.77 -7.02 0.90
C ALA A 117 16.17 -7.43 0.46
N ASN A 118 17.09 -6.47 0.31
CA ASN A 118 18.48 -6.71 -0.09
C ASN A 118 19.26 -7.49 0.98
N SER A 119 18.84 -7.42 2.24
CA SER A 119 19.45 -8.15 3.36
C SER A 119 18.82 -9.52 3.65
N MET A 120 17.87 -9.98 2.83
CA MET A 120 17.28 -11.32 2.94
C MET A 120 18.05 -12.33 2.10
N ASP A 121 18.42 -13.45 2.70
CA ASP A 121 18.99 -14.58 1.98
C ASP A 121 17.91 -15.41 1.26
N GLU A 122 18.35 -16.30 0.37
CA GLU A 122 17.46 -17.13 -0.44
C GLU A 122 16.61 -18.12 0.39
N ASN A 123 17.03 -18.50 1.59
CA ASN A 123 16.22 -19.34 2.46
C ASN A 123 15.06 -18.54 3.05
N THR A 124 15.33 -17.33 3.54
CA THR A 124 14.29 -16.40 4.01
C THR A 124 13.29 -16.09 2.90
N LYS A 125 13.76 -15.76 1.69
CA LYS A 125 12.86 -15.48 0.54
C LYS A 125 11.98 -16.67 0.22
N ARG A 126 12.54 -17.88 0.16
CA ARG A 126 11.79 -19.12 -0.12
C ARG A 126 10.78 -19.46 0.97
N GLU A 127 11.12 -19.26 2.24
CA GLU A 127 10.19 -19.47 3.35
C GLU A 127 8.99 -18.53 3.26
N LEU A 128 9.22 -17.25 2.95
CA LEU A 128 8.14 -16.28 2.75
C LEU A 128 7.24 -16.67 1.57
N LEU A 129 7.83 -17.03 0.42
CA LEU A 129 7.10 -17.47 -0.77
C LEU A 129 6.25 -18.72 -0.54
N ARG A 130 6.70 -19.65 0.32
CA ARG A 130 5.95 -20.88 0.62
C ARG A 130 4.78 -20.65 1.58
N ASN A 131 4.87 -19.65 2.45
CA ASN A 131 3.93 -19.47 3.56
C ASN A 131 2.99 -18.26 3.39
N LEU A 132 3.30 -17.35 2.47
CA LEU A 132 2.47 -16.21 2.10
C LEU A 132 1.97 -16.40 0.67
N ASN A 133 0.76 -15.93 0.38
CA ASN A 133 0.31 -15.89 -1.01
C ASN A 133 0.98 -14.73 -1.77
N ASP A 134 0.96 -14.80 -3.10
CA ASP A 134 1.62 -13.82 -3.97
C ASP A 134 1.14 -12.39 -3.73
N ARG A 135 -0.15 -12.22 -3.40
CA ARG A 135 -0.75 -10.90 -3.14
C ARG A 135 -0.22 -10.28 -1.85
N ASP A 136 -0.09 -11.08 -0.81
CA ASP A 136 0.44 -10.68 0.50
C ASP A 136 1.94 -10.38 0.37
N LEU A 137 2.69 -11.23 -0.35
CA LEU A 137 4.11 -11.03 -0.62
C LEU A 137 4.39 -9.77 -1.45
N TYR A 138 3.61 -9.55 -2.53
CA TYR A 138 3.72 -8.35 -3.35
C TYR A 138 3.51 -7.07 -2.53
N SER A 139 2.52 -7.08 -1.63
CA SER A 139 2.22 -5.94 -0.76
C SER A 139 3.25 -5.67 0.34
N LEU A 140 4.12 -6.63 0.61
CA LEU A 140 5.17 -6.54 1.63
C LEU A 140 6.46 -5.96 1.03
N ILE A 141 6.74 -6.25 -0.25
CA ILE A 141 7.97 -5.84 -0.95
C ILE A 141 7.75 -4.53 -1.75
N PHE A 142 6.52 -4.24 -2.18
CA PHE A 142 6.14 -3.06 -2.96
C PHE A 142 4.87 -2.38 -2.42
#